data_AF-A0A4V5PSY9-F1
#
_entry.id   AF-A0A4V5PSY9-F1
#
_cell.length_a   1.000
_cell.length_b   1.000
_cell.length_c   1.000
_cell.angle_alpha   90.00
_cell.angle_beta   90.00
_cell.angle_gamma   90.00
#
_symmetry.space_group_name_H-M   'P 1'
#
loop_
_entity.id
_entity.type
_entity.pdbx_description
1 polymer ?
#
loop_
_entity_poly.entity_id
_entity_poly.type
_entity_poly.pdbx_seq_one_letter_code
_entity_poly.pdbx_strand_id
1 'polypeptide(L)'
;MNAPAPPRFRVRLFLERLAVGHVFGYPLAFVWAVASMPLAIHLHFERLSAIEHDTEAMGQLVVRLVAWPSGVVFVLAHLFALAWGLAQEKKRGQWTFLGGFGVLLGTGVLFGAGSWLWLYLR
;
A
#
# COMPACT_ATOMS: atom_id res chain seq x y z
N MET A 1 44.24 -20.80 3.35
CA MET A 1 43.29 -19.88 2.69
C MET A 1 42.52 -19.16 3.78
N ASN A 2 42.64 -17.83 3.89
CA ASN A 2 41.87 -17.09 4.88
C ASN A 2 40.41 -17.00 4.40
N ALA A 3 39.47 -17.35 5.26
CA ALA A 3 38.05 -17.19 4.96
C ALA A 3 37.73 -15.69 4.75
N PRO A 4 36.87 -15.33 3.78
CA PRO A 4 36.46 -13.95 3.59
C PRO A 4 35.75 -13.44 4.86
N ALA A 5 36.05 -12.20 5.26
CA ALA A 5 35.42 -11.57 6.41
C ALA A 5 33.88 -11.52 6.22
N PRO A 6 33.09 -11.73 7.29
CA PRO A 6 31.64 -11.68 7.20
C PRO A 6 31.18 -10.27 6.77
N PRO A 7 30.11 -10.17 5.96
CA PRO A 7 29.59 -8.89 5.52
C PRO A 7 29.13 -8.06 6.72
N ARG A 8 29.61 -6.81 6.80
CA ARG A 8 29.21 -5.88 7.87
C ARG A 8 27.86 -5.26 7.53
N PHE A 9 26.97 -5.20 8.53
CA PHE A 9 25.69 -4.51 8.39
C PHE A 9 25.91 -3.00 8.23
N ARG A 10 25.34 -2.40 7.18
CA ARG A 10 25.46 -0.98 6.88
C ARG A 10 24.17 -0.26 7.31
N VAL A 11 24.18 0.33 8.49
CA VAL A 11 23.01 1.06 9.05
C VAL A 11 22.50 2.14 8.10
N ARG A 12 23.41 2.92 7.49
CA ARG A 12 23.05 3.94 6.50
C ARG A 12 22.24 3.37 5.33
N LEU A 13 22.71 2.27 4.73
CA LEU A 13 22.03 1.62 3.60
C LEU A 13 20.65 1.08 3.99
N PHE A 14 20.54 0.56 5.22
CA PHE A 14 19.26 0.11 5.76
C PHE A 14 18.25 1.26 5.86
N LEU A 15 18.65 2.39 6.45
CA LEU A 15 17.80 3.57 6.61
C LEU A 15 17.41 4.19 5.27
N GLU A 16 18.36 4.31 4.32
CA GLU A 16 18.07 4.81 2.96
C GLU A 16 16.98 3.98 2.28
N ARG A 17 17.01 2.65 2.43
CA ARG A 17 16.00 1.76 1.82
C ARG A 17 14.65 1.83 2.51
N LEU A 18 14.62 1.98 3.83
CA LEU A 18 13.37 2.25 4.54
C LEU A 18 12.76 3.58 4.11
N ALA A 19 13.58 4.62 3.94
CA ALA A 19 13.10 5.92 3.44
C ALA A 19 12.53 5.80 2.03
N VAL A 20 13.18 5.05 1.13
CA VAL A 20 12.63 4.74 -0.20
C VAL A 20 11.28 4.02 -0.06
N GLY A 21 11.20 2.97 0.76
CA GLY A 21 9.95 2.27 1.03
C GLY A 21 8.82 3.18 1.50
N HIS A 22 9.15 4.11 2.40
CA HIS A 22 8.21 5.08 2.94
C HIS A 22 7.67 6.02 1.84
N VAL A 23 8.56 6.58 1.02
CA VAL A 23 8.18 7.47 -0.08
C VAL A 23 7.30 6.74 -1.10
N PHE A 24 7.64 5.49 -1.45
CA PHE A 24 6.84 4.66 -2.36
C PHE A 24 5.52 4.20 -1.74
N GLY A 25 5.41 4.18 -0.41
CA GLY A 25 4.17 3.89 0.29
C GLY A 25 3.05 4.89 -0.03
N TYR A 26 3.37 6.18 -0.17
CA TYR A 26 2.37 7.23 -0.45
C TYR A 26 1.56 7.02 -1.74
N PRO A 27 2.18 6.92 -2.93
CA PRO A 27 1.41 6.71 -4.17
C PRO A 27 0.63 5.40 -4.13
N LEU A 28 1.16 4.37 -3.47
CA LEU A 28 0.49 3.09 -3.33
C LEU A 28 -0.76 3.18 -2.45
N ALA A 29 -0.65 3.85 -1.30
CA ALA A 29 -1.76 4.14 -0.40
C ALA A 29 -2.84 4.97 -1.12
N PHE A 30 -2.43 5.97 -1.89
CA PHE A 30 -3.33 6.81 -2.69
C PHE A 30 -4.11 6.00 -3.72
N VAL A 31 -3.44 5.15 -4.50
CA VAL A 31 -4.10 4.29 -5.51
C VAL A 31 -5.16 3.42 -4.84
N TRP A 32 -4.85 2.80 -3.71
CA TRP A 32 -5.80 1.93 -3.01
C TRP A 32 -6.96 2.70 -2.39
N ALA A 33 -6.73 3.92 -1.90
CA ALA A 33 -7.81 4.79 -1.42
C ALA A 33 -8.78 5.11 -2.57
N VAL A 34 -8.26 5.59 -3.71
CA VAL A 34 -9.06 5.93 -4.89
C VAL A 34 -9.79 4.72 -5.46
N ALA A 35 -9.13 3.55 -5.49
CA ALA A 35 -9.73 2.31 -5.95
C ALA A 35 -10.89 1.82 -5.08
N SER A 36 -10.87 2.14 -3.78
CA SER A 36 -11.89 1.71 -2.82
C SER A 36 -13.12 2.63 -2.78
N MET A 37 -13.01 3.88 -3.24
CA MET A 37 -14.12 4.85 -3.20
C MET A 37 -15.37 4.39 -3.98
N PRO A 38 -15.28 3.94 -5.25
CA PRO A 38 -16.46 3.51 -6.00
C PRO A 38 -17.17 2.34 -5.35
N LEU A 39 -16.41 1.39 -4.79
CA LEU A 39 -16.97 0.24 -4.12
C LEU A 39 -17.68 0.62 -2.82
N ALA A 40 -17.11 1.56 -2.06
CA ALA A 40 -17.74 2.10 -0.86
C ALA A 40 -19.08 2.78 -1.21
N ILE A 41 -19.11 3.59 -2.26
CA ILE A 41 -20.34 4.22 -2.75
C ILE A 41 -21.34 3.15 -3.18
N HIS A 42 -20.91 2.17 -3.97
CA HIS A 42 -21.81 1.20 -4.57
C HIS A 42 -22.45 0.24 -3.54
N LEU A 43 -21.64 -0.31 -2.64
CA LEU A 43 -22.10 -1.32 -1.69
C LEU A 43 -22.80 -0.72 -0.45
N HIS A 44 -22.59 0.57 -0.20
CA HIS A 44 -23.07 1.21 1.02
C HIS A 44 -23.84 2.51 0.76
N PHE A 45 -24.36 2.73 -0.44
CA PHE A 45 -25.09 3.96 -0.80
C PHE A 45 -26.22 4.28 0.19
N GLU A 46 -27.12 3.33 0.44
CA GLU A 46 -28.26 3.54 1.37
C GLU A 46 -27.78 3.86 2.80
N ARG A 47 -26.68 3.23 3.22
CA ARG A 47 -26.08 3.49 4.52
C ARG A 47 -25.42 4.86 4.57
N LEU A 48 -24.76 5.29 3.49
CA LEU A 48 -24.16 6.62 3.35
C LEU A 48 -25.24 7.70 3.39
N SER A 49 -26.36 7.50 2.70
CA SER A 49 -27.49 8.44 2.74
C SER A 49 -28.15 8.49 4.12
N ALA A 50 -28.24 7.37 4.83
CA ALA A 50 -28.85 7.32 6.15
C ALA A 50 -28.01 8.02 7.25
N ILE A 51 -26.70 8.18 7.03
CA ILE A 51 -25.77 8.79 8.00
C ILE A 51 -25.21 10.13 7.52
N GLU A 52 -25.79 10.75 6.48
CA GLU A 52 -25.21 11.93 5.83
C GLU A 52 -25.02 13.14 6.76
N HIS A 53 -25.84 13.24 7.81
CA HIS A 53 -25.76 14.30 8.83
C HIS A 53 -24.95 13.92 10.07
N ASP A 54 -24.51 12.67 10.18
CA ASP A 54 -23.67 12.17 11.28
C ASP A 54 -22.22 12.08 10.81
N THR A 55 -21.46 13.14 11.07
CA THR A 55 -20.06 13.27 10.65
C THR A 55 -19.16 12.22 11.29
N GLU A 56 -19.46 11.78 12.52
CA GLU A 56 -18.69 10.75 13.20
C GLU A 56 -18.92 9.37 12.55
N ALA A 57 -20.19 9.01 12.33
CA ALA A 57 -20.55 7.75 11.66
C ALA A 57 -20.01 7.70 10.23
N MET A 58 -20.09 8.81 9.50
CA MET A 58 -19.51 8.95 8.16
C MET A 58 -17.99 8.74 8.22
N GLY A 59 -17.30 9.37 9.18
CA GLY A 59 -15.87 9.23 9.40
C GLY A 59 -15.45 7.77 9.65
N GLN A 60 -16.15 7.06 10.54
CA GLN A 60 -15.87 5.64 10.81
C GLN A 60 -16.08 4.76 9.57
N LEU A 61 -17.10 5.04 8.77
CA LEU A 61 -17.36 4.30 7.54
C LEU A 61 -16.27 4.53 6.50
N VAL A 62 -15.84 5.79 6.30
CA VAL A 62 -14.72 6.13 5.39
C VAL A 62 -13.42 5.48 5.86
N VAL A 63 -13.13 5.50 7.17
CA VAL A 63 -11.95 4.83 7.73
C VAL A 63 -11.97 3.34 7.39
N ARG A 64 -13.11 2.68 7.62
CA ARG A 64 -13.25 1.24 7.40
C ARG A 64 -13.12 0.85 5.93
N LEU A 65 -13.70 1.64 5.02
CA LEU A 65 -13.82 1.26 3.61
C LEU A 65 -12.70 1.80 2.73
N VAL A 66 -12.07 2.92 3.10
CA VAL A 66 -11.09 3.62 2.27
C VAL A 66 -9.73 3.70 2.97
N ALA A 67 -9.69 4.23 4.20
CA ALA A 67 -8.42 4.42 4.89
C ALA A 67 -7.77 3.09 5.29
N TRP A 68 -8.56 2.09 5.69
CA TRP A 68 -8.04 0.80 6.12
C TRP A 68 -7.35 0.03 4.98
N PRO A 69 -7.95 -0.20 3.80
CA PRO A 69 -7.25 -0.82 2.68
C PRO A 69 -5.97 -0.07 2.28
N SER A 70 -6.05 1.26 2.21
CA SER A 70 -4.91 2.14 1.92
C SER A 70 -3.78 1.97 2.95
N GLY A 71 -4.12 1.99 4.24
CA GLY A 71 -3.18 1.82 5.34
C GLY A 71 -2.53 0.44 5.38
N VAL A 72 -3.30 -0.63 5.12
CA VAL A 72 -2.76 -2.00 5.03
C VAL A 72 -1.69 -2.06 3.95
N VAL A 73 -1.98 -1.54 2.75
CA VAL A 73 -1.03 -1.60 1.64
C VAL A 73 0.18 -0.70 1.88
N PHE A 74 0.00 0.45 2.53
CA PHE A 74 1.10 1.29 3.01
C PHE A 74 2.04 0.52 3.95
N VAL A 75 1.49 -0.20 4.93
CA VAL A 75 2.27 -1.04 5.85
C VAL A 75 2.99 -2.17 5.09
N LEU A 76 2.32 -2.83 4.13
CA LEU A 76 2.95 -3.87 3.32
C LEU A 76 4.17 -3.34 2.54
N ALA A 77 4.10 -2.12 1.98
CA ALA A 77 5.26 -1.49 1.34
C ALA A 77 6.45 -1.34 2.30
N HIS A 78 6.19 -1.00 3.58
CA HIS A 78 7.24 -0.92 4.60
C HIS A 78 7.82 -2.29 4.94
N LEU A 79 7.01 -3.34 4.99
CA LEU A 79 7.50 -4.71 5.23
C LEU A 79 8.41 -5.18 4.09
N PHE A 80 8.07 -4.87 2.84
CA PHE A 80 8.94 -5.15 1.70
C PHE A 80 10.24 -4.34 1.74
N ALA A 81 10.16 -3.06 2.12
CA ALA A 81 11.34 -2.21 2.29
C ALA A 81 12.22 -2.67 3.46
N LEU A 82 11.63 -3.15 4.54
CA LEU A 82 12.34 -3.75 5.68
C LEU A 82 13.10 -5.00 5.23
N ALA A 83 12.44 -5.91 4.52
CA ALA A 83 13.09 -7.10 3.97
C ALA A 83 14.24 -6.75 3.02
N TRP A 84 14.05 -5.72 2.18
CA TRP A 84 15.12 -5.21 1.31
C TRP A 84 16.26 -4.58 2.10
N GLY A 85 15.97 -3.78 3.14
CA GLY A 85 16.95 -3.23 4.06
C GLY A 85 17.79 -4.32 4.71
N LEU A 86 17.15 -5.35 5.27
CA LEU A 86 17.83 -6.49 5.91
C LEU A 86 18.67 -7.32 4.94
N ALA A 87 18.28 -7.39 3.67
CA ALA A 87 19.03 -8.11 2.64
C ALA A 87 20.37 -7.44 2.25
N GLN A 88 20.60 -6.17 2.64
CA GLN A 88 21.84 -5.42 2.39
C GLN A 88 22.28 -5.53 0.92
N GLU A 89 23.50 -5.94 0.60
CA GLU A 89 24.02 -5.90 -0.78
C GLU A 89 23.41 -6.94 -1.75
N LYS A 90 22.48 -7.79 -1.28
CA LYS A 90 21.86 -8.81 -2.13
C LYS A 90 20.88 -8.18 -3.12
N LYS A 91 21.19 -8.26 -4.42
CA LYS A 91 20.28 -7.88 -5.52
C LYS A 91 18.88 -8.47 -5.37
N ARG A 92 18.78 -9.68 -4.81
CA ARG A 92 17.50 -10.36 -4.54
C ARG A 92 16.56 -9.51 -3.67
N GLY A 93 17.08 -8.78 -2.67
CA GLY A 93 16.26 -7.93 -1.81
C GLY A 93 15.59 -6.77 -2.57
N GLN A 94 16.30 -6.20 -3.54
CA GLN A 94 15.73 -5.14 -4.38
C GLN A 94 14.59 -5.67 -5.25
N TRP A 95 14.76 -6.85 -5.85
CA TRP A 95 13.70 -7.50 -6.63
C TRP A 95 12.50 -7.89 -5.79
N THR A 96 12.70 -8.33 -4.54
CA THR A 96 11.58 -8.56 -3.61
C THR A 96 10.80 -7.28 -3.35
N PHE A 97 11.47 -6.14 -3.14
CA PHE A 97 10.80 -4.86 -2.94
C PHE A 97 10.07 -4.38 -4.19
N LEU A 98 10.76 -4.31 -5.33
CA LEU A 98 10.16 -3.84 -6.58
C LEU A 98 9.04 -4.77 -7.07
N GLY A 99 9.22 -6.08 -6.93
CA GLY A 99 8.20 -7.08 -7.27
C GLY A 99 6.98 -6.96 -6.36
N GLY A 100 7.17 -6.88 -5.04
CA GLY A 100 6.09 -6.67 -4.08
C GLY A 100 5.33 -5.37 -4.33
N PHE A 101 6.06 -4.27 -4.53
CA PHE A 101 5.48 -2.97 -4.90
C PHE A 101 4.69 -3.05 -6.21
N GLY A 102 5.27 -3.63 -7.26
CA GLY A 102 4.61 -3.77 -8.56
C GLY A 102 3.34 -4.61 -8.50
N VAL A 103 3.33 -5.69 -7.71
CA VAL A 103 2.13 -6.52 -7.49
C VAL A 103 1.05 -5.72 -6.74
N LEU A 104 1.40 -5.02 -5.67
CA LEU A 104 0.44 -4.21 -4.90
C LEU A 104 -0.13 -3.06 -5.73
N LEU A 105 0.72 -2.42 -6.53
CA LEU A 105 0.30 -1.31 -7.40
C LEU A 105 -0.59 -1.83 -8.53
N GLY A 106 -0.16 -2.88 -9.23
CA GLY A 106 -0.89 -3.48 -10.33
C GLY A 106 -2.26 -4.00 -9.90
N THR A 107 -2.34 -4.69 -8.76
CA THR A 107 -3.63 -5.15 -8.22
C THR A 107 -4.52 -3.98 -7.82
N GLY A 108 -3.98 -2.94 -7.19
CA GLY A 108 -4.73 -1.72 -6.86
C GLY A 108 -5.28 -1.00 -8.10
N VAL A 109 -4.48 -0.88 -9.16
CA VAL A 109 -4.92 -0.27 -10.44
C VAL A 109 -6.00 -1.11 -11.12
N LEU A 110 -5.82 -2.43 -11.22
CA LEU A 110 -6.82 -3.31 -11.84
C LEU A 110 -8.13 -3.32 -11.06
N PHE A 111 -8.03 -3.42 -9.73
CA PHE A 111 -9.18 -3.35 -8.84
C PHE A 111 -9.90 -2.00 -8.95
N GLY A 112 -9.16 -0.90 -8.95
CA GLY A 112 -9.71 0.44 -9.12
C GLY A 112 -10.38 0.61 -10.48
N ALA A 113 -9.74 0.20 -11.57
CA ALA A 113 -10.33 0.25 -12.90
C ALA A 113 -11.65 -0.53 -12.95
N GLY A 114 -11.69 -1.73 -12.34
CA GLY A 114 -12.91 -2.53 -12.23
C GLY A 114 -14.00 -1.86 -11.40
N SER A 115 -13.65 -1.30 -10.24
CA SER A 115 -14.63 -0.63 -9.36
C SER A 115 -15.22 0.63 -9.98
N TRP A 116 -14.39 1.44 -10.65
CA TRP A 116 -14.83 2.63 -11.38
C TRP A 116 -15.67 2.28 -12.62
N LEU A 117 -15.26 1.29 -13.40
CA LEU A 117 -16.02 0.84 -14.56
C LEU A 117 -17.40 0.31 -14.15
N TRP A 118 -17.46 -0.43 -13.04
CA TRP A 118 -18.73 -0.89 -12.51
C TRP A 118 -19.63 0.26 -12.05
N LEU A 119 -19.07 1.27 -11.37
CA LEU A 119 -19.82 2.46 -10.98
C LEU A 119 -20.35 3.23 -12.19
N TYR A 120 -19.57 3.32 -13.28
CA TYR A 120 -19.96 4.06 -14.49
C TYR A 120 -21.03 3.36 -15.33
N LEU A 121 -21.00 2.02 -15.39
CA LEU A 121 -21.92 1.23 -16.23
C LEU A 121 -23.29 0.96 -15.59
N ARG A 122 -23.52 1.43 -14.37
CA ARG A 122 -24.80 1.36 -13.67
C ARG A 122 -25.41 2.73 -13.52
#